data_AF-A0A929WRF4-F1
#
_entry.id   AF-A0A929WRF4-F1
#
_cell.length_a   1.000
_cell.length_b   1.000
_cell.length_c   1.000
_cell.angle_alpha   90.00
_cell.angle_beta   90.00
_cell.angle_gamma   90.00
#
_symmetry.space_group_name_H-M   'P 1'
#
loop_
_entity.id
_entity.type
_entity.pdbx_description
1 polymer ?
#
loop_
_entity_poly.entity_id
_entity_poly.type
_entity_poly.pdbx_seq_one_letter_code
_entity_poly.pdbx_strand_id
1 'polypeptide(L)' 'MTTNIPGPAPLGDKLRIAFLGPFGTFTEQAVHQVAPAGAILMP' A
#
# COMPACT_ATOMS: atom_id res chain seq x y z
N MET A 1 8.40 -12.51 4.02
CA MET A 1 7.20 -12.32 3.20
C MET A 1 7.64 -12.33 1.74
N THR A 2 7.15 -13.27 0.95
CA THR A 2 7.48 -13.39 -0.48
C THR A 2 6.48 -12.56 -1.28
N THR A 3 6.94 -11.65 -2.13
CA THR A 3 6.08 -10.88 -3.05
C THR A 3 5.98 -11.61 -4.38
N ASN A 4 4.79 -11.59 -5.00
CA ASN A 4 4.56 -12.13 -6.36
C ASN A 4 4.98 -11.17 -7.48
N ILE A 5 5.55 -10.00 -7.13
CA ILE A 5 6.01 -9.01 -8.11
C ILE A 5 7.52 -9.23 -8.38
N PRO A 6 7.96 -9.25 -9.65
CA PRO A 6 9.37 -9.34 -9.98
C PRO A 6 10.16 -8.19 -9.34
N GLY A 7 11.26 -8.52 -8.67
CA GLY A 7 12.14 -7.54 -8.03
C GLY A 7 12.48 -7.92 -6.58
N PRO A 8 13.43 -7.20 -5.97
CA PRO A 8 13.69 -7.36 -4.54
C PRO A 8 12.44 -7.01 -3.74
N ALA A 9 12.22 -7.73 -2.64
CA ALA A 9 11.17 -7.36 -1.70
C ALA A 9 11.38 -5.89 -1.26
N PRO A 10 10.31 -5.13 -1.01
CA PRO A 10 10.43 -3.76 -0.52
C PRO A 10 11.38 -3.68 0.67
N LEU A 11 12.43 -2.88 0.55
CA LEU A 11 13.42 -2.65 1.60
C LEU A 11 12.89 -1.58 2.56
N GLY A 12 12.57 -1.98 3.78
CA GLY A 12 12.23 -1.08 4.88
C GLY A 12 11.02 -1.53 5.72
N ASP A 13 11.03 -1.17 7.00
CA ASP A 13 10.00 -1.55 7.98
C ASP A 13 8.61 -0.92 7.73
N LYS A 14 8.51 0.02 6.78
CA LYS A 14 7.27 0.79 6.51
C LYS A 14 6.96 0.84 5.02
N LEU A 15 6.04 -0.02 4.59
CA LEU A 15 5.48 -0.02 3.23
C LEU A 15 4.70 1.28 2.98
N ARG A 16 4.98 1.96 1.85
CA ARG A 16 4.23 3.15 1.40
C ARG A 16 3.40 2.78 0.18
N ILE A 17 2.10 3.06 0.21
CA ILE A 17 1.17 2.72 -0.88
C ILE A 17 0.55 4.01 -1.41
N ALA A 18 0.82 4.31 -2.67
CA ALA A 18 0.14 5.37 -3.40
C ALA A 18 -1.18 4.84 -3.98
N PHE A 19 -2.23 5.65 -3.92
CA PHE A 19 -3.53 5.30 -4.50
C PHE A 19 -4.08 6.45 -5.34
N LEU A 20 -5.05 6.13 -6.21
CA LEU A 20 -5.64 7.12 -7.11
C LEU A 20 -6.74 7.94 -6.43
N GLY A 21 -6.50 9.24 -6.29
CA GLY A 21 -7.49 10.23 -5.84
C GLY A 21 -7.23 10.73 -4.42
N PRO A 22 -8.00 11.74 -3.95
CA PRO A 22 -7.86 12.22 -2.58
C PRO A 22 -8.32 11.18 -1.56
N PHE A 23 -8.07 11.46 -0.28
CA PHE A 23 -8.70 10.75 0.83
C PHE A 23 -10.23 10.85 0.75
N GLY A 24 -10.92 9.83 1.26
CA GLY A 24 -12.37 9.67 1.18
C GLY A 24 -12.87 8.96 -0.08
N THR A 25 -11.98 8.44 -0.93
CA THR A 25 -12.36 7.77 -2.19
C THR A 25 -12.48 6.26 -2.04
N PHE A 26 -13.18 5.61 -2.97
CA PHE A 26 -13.20 4.15 -3.03
C PHE A 26 -11.81 3.54 -3.20
N THR A 27 -10.88 4.25 -3.86
CA THR A 27 -9.52 3.76 -4.00
C THR A 27 -8.79 3.70 -2.66
N GLU A 28 -8.96 4.73 -1.81
CA GLU A 28 -8.44 4.71 -0.44
C GLU A 28 -9.01 3.51 0.34
N GLN A 29 -10.33 3.31 0.29
CA GLN A 29 -11.01 2.21 1.00
C GLN A 29 -10.55 0.83 0.49
N ALA A 30 -10.34 0.69 -0.82
CA ALA A 30 -9.81 -0.54 -1.40
C ALA A 30 -8.39 -0.82 -0.91
N VAL A 31 -7.54 0.23 -0.81
CA VAL A 31 -6.18 0.08 -0.26
C VAL A 31 -6.23 -0.34 1.20
N HIS A 32 -7.13 0.21 2.01
CA HIS A 32 -7.29 -0.21 3.42
C HIS A 32 -7.62 -1.71 3.59
N GLN A 33 -8.29 -2.34 2.62
CA GLN A 33 -8.64 -3.77 2.71
C GLN A 33 -7.44 -4.71 2.45
N VAL A 34 -6.46 -4.25 1.68
CA VAL A 34 -5.33 -5.09 1.22
C VAL A 34 -4.00 -4.67 1.83
N ALA A 35 -3.92 -3.44 2.37
CA ALA A 35 -2.71 -2.93 2.97
C ALA A 35 -2.38 -3.67 4.28
N PRO A 36 -1.13 -4.10 4.48
CA PRO A 36 -0.72 -4.68 5.74
C PRO A 36 -0.75 -3.63 6.86
N ALA A 37 -0.93 -4.10 8.10
CA ALA A 37 -0.91 -3.24 9.28
C ALA A 37 0.41 -2.44 9.34
N GLY A 38 0.29 -1.12 9.55
CA GLY A 38 1.44 -0.21 9.62
C GLY A 38 1.92 0.36 8.28
N ALA A 39 1.26 0.01 7.16
CA ALA A 39 1.49 0.69 5.89
C ALA A 39 1.09 2.18 5.96
N ILE A 40 1.84 3.02 5.25
CA ILE A 40 1.55 4.46 5.09
C ILE A 40 0.82 4.65 3.77
N LEU A 41 -0.39 5.20 3.82
CA LEU A 41 -1.19 5.48 2.63
C LEU A 41 -0.94 6.91 2.14
N MET A 42 -0.83 7.06 0.81
CA MET A 42 -0.55 8.34 0.16
C MET A 42 -1.54 8.57 -0.99
N PRO A 43 -2.28 9.69 -1.00
CA PRO A 43 -3.12 10.10 -2.12
C PRO A 43 -2.29 10.69 -3.28
#